data_AF-A0A7S3IFR0-F1
#
_entry.id   AF-A0A7S3IFR0-F1
#
_cell.length_a   1.000
_cell.length_b   1.000
_cell.length_c   1.000
_cell.angle_alpha   90.00
_cell.angle_beta   90.00
_cell.angle_gamma   90.00
#
_symmetry.space_group_name_H-M   'P 1'
#
loop_
_entity.id
_entity.type
_entity.pdbx_description
1 polymer ?
#
loop_
_entity_poly.entity_id
_entity_poly.type
_entity_poly.pdbx_seq_one_letter_code
_entity_poly.pdbx_strand_id
1 'polypeptide(L)'
;MDVRNLQFKDGYFDVVIDKALLDAIVCGGGAVENSHMMLSEIHRVLSPTGTYICITHGKEKQRKKYLKNVKRFNWMRMKFPLQKPQVGQTQKEHKIPKEDDKKNFHFLYVCKKQVQPVIDSSDEEAVAHEQARIEMERKKAEDQTKISDSDTDAGNK
;
A
#
# COMPACT_ATOMS: atom_id res chain seq x y z
N MET A 1 23.73 -8.25 1.34
CA MET A 1 22.75 -7.48 2.12
C MET A 1 21.45 -8.25 2.12
N ASP A 2 20.87 -8.53 3.29
CA ASP A 2 19.56 -9.20 3.38
C ASP A 2 18.48 -8.13 3.54
N VAL A 3 17.52 -8.08 2.61
CA VAL A 3 16.43 -7.10 2.62
C VAL A 3 15.47 -7.29 3.81
N ARG A 4 15.48 -8.47 4.43
CA ARG A 4 14.68 -8.78 5.62
C ARG A 4 15.32 -8.24 6.91
N ASN A 5 16.54 -7.71 6.83
CA ASN A 5 17.29 -7.12 7.95
C ASN A 5 18.28 -6.07 7.44
N LEU A 6 17.78 -4.90 7.06
CA LEU A 6 18.57 -3.83 6.48
C LEU A 6 19.33 -3.05 7.57
N GLN A 7 20.66 -2.97 7.43
CA GLN A 7 21.54 -2.28 8.39
C GLN A 7 21.56 -0.75 8.17
N PHE A 8 20.37 -0.16 8.00
CA PHE A 8 20.16 1.28 7.85
C PHE A 8 19.21 1.79 8.92
N LYS A 9 19.31 3.08 9.23
CA LYS A 9 18.40 3.75 10.17
C LYS A 9 16.99 3.84 9.57
N ASP A 10 16.03 4.07 10.44
CA ASP A 10 14.66 4.40 10.03
C ASP A 10 14.68 5.70 9.24
N GLY A 11 13.87 5.78 8.18
CA GLY A 11 13.77 7.00 7.38
C GLY A 11 15.02 7.39 6.59
N TYR A 12 15.98 6.48 6.42
CA TYR A 12 17.26 6.76 5.77
C TYR A 12 17.17 7.05 4.26
N PHE A 13 16.17 6.51 3.57
CA PHE A 13 16.00 6.67 2.12
C PHE A 13 14.67 7.33 1.76
N ASP A 14 14.66 8.15 0.73
CA ASP A 14 13.41 8.66 0.16
C ASP A 14 12.78 7.71 -0.84
N VAL A 15 13.59 6.87 -1.50
CA VAL A 15 13.14 5.94 -2.52
C VAL A 15 13.84 4.59 -2.35
N VAL A 16 13.06 3.51 -2.44
CA VAL A 16 13.55 2.13 -2.55
C VAL A 16 13.00 1.54 -3.84
N ILE A 17 13.88 0.98 -4.67
CA ILE A 17 13.50 0.33 -5.93
C ILE A 17 13.78 -1.16 -5.82
N ASP A 18 12.74 -1.95 -5.95
CA ASP A 18 12.79 -3.40 -6.15
C ASP A 18 12.54 -3.71 -7.63
N LYS A 19 13.46 -4.44 -8.26
CA LYS A 19 13.21 -5.13 -9.52
C LYS A 19 13.26 -6.66 -9.31
N ALA A 20 12.10 -7.29 -9.34
CA ALA A 20 11.88 -8.73 -9.22
C ALA A 20 12.39 -9.41 -7.92
N LEU A 21 12.77 -8.66 -6.89
CA LEU A 21 13.12 -9.18 -5.57
C LEU A 21 11.90 -9.74 -4.85
N LEU A 22 10.77 -9.01 -4.83
CA LEU A 22 9.52 -9.56 -4.29
C LEU A 22 9.08 -10.82 -5.07
N ASP A 23 9.34 -10.88 -6.39
CA ASP A 23 9.09 -12.09 -7.18
C ASP A 23 9.93 -13.26 -6.67
N ALA A 24 11.22 -13.05 -6.46
CA ALA A 24 12.14 -14.06 -5.96
C ALA A 24 11.74 -14.56 -4.56
N ILE A 25 11.40 -13.65 -3.65
CA ILE A 25 10.96 -13.99 -2.29
C ILE A 25 9.67 -14.82 -2.29
N VAL A 26 8.71 -14.45 -3.15
CA VAL A 26 7.42 -15.15 -3.22
C VAL A 26 7.55 -16.55 -3.85
N CYS A 27 8.58 -16.82 -4.63
CA CYS A 27 8.87 -18.15 -5.18
C CYS A 27 9.58 -19.09 -4.18
N GLY A 28 10.10 -18.58 -3.07
CA GLY A 28 10.85 -19.35 -2.08
C GLY A 28 10.00 -19.97 -0.96
N GLY A 29 10.62 -20.84 -0.17
CA GLY A 29 10.03 -21.33 1.09
C GLY A 29 9.78 -20.18 2.08
N GLY A 30 8.68 -20.26 2.84
CA GLY A 30 8.31 -19.19 3.78
C GLY A 30 7.91 -17.87 3.09
N ALA A 31 7.48 -17.92 1.82
CA ALA A 31 7.16 -16.76 0.99
C ALA A 31 6.35 -15.66 1.70
N VAL A 32 5.31 -16.03 2.46
CA VAL A 32 4.45 -15.06 3.17
C VAL A 32 5.24 -14.29 4.23
N GLU A 33 5.94 -15.01 5.11
CA GLU A 33 6.72 -14.42 6.19
C GLU A 33 7.89 -13.60 5.66
N ASN A 34 8.65 -14.17 4.73
CA ASN A 34 9.80 -13.49 4.11
C ASN A 34 9.38 -12.23 3.36
N SER A 35 8.23 -12.25 2.66
CA SER A 35 7.68 -11.05 2.00
C SER A 35 7.28 -10.00 3.03
N HIS A 36 6.71 -10.43 4.16
CA HIS A 36 6.34 -9.52 5.23
C HIS A 36 7.58 -8.85 5.82
N MET A 37 8.61 -9.61 6.21
CA MET A 37 9.86 -9.07 6.74
C MET A 37 10.53 -8.09 5.77
N MET A 38 10.62 -8.46 4.49
CA MET A 38 11.15 -7.59 3.42
C MET A 38 10.38 -6.26 3.36
N LEU A 39 9.06 -6.31 3.27
CA LEU A 39 8.24 -5.10 3.12
C LEU A 39 8.25 -4.23 4.39
N SER A 40 8.32 -4.83 5.57
CA SER A 40 8.48 -4.11 6.83
C SER A 40 9.79 -3.36 6.90
N GLU A 41 10.90 -3.98 6.48
CA GLU A 41 12.20 -3.30 6.46
C GLU A 41 12.27 -2.20 5.40
N ILE A 42 11.74 -2.44 4.20
CA ILE A 42 11.61 -1.41 3.16
C ILE A 42 10.79 -0.23 3.69
N HIS A 43 9.66 -0.52 4.34
CA HIS A 43 8.85 0.52 4.96
C HIS A 43 9.66 1.25 6.04
N ARG A 44 10.34 0.56 6.95
CA ARG A 44 11.11 1.19 8.03
C ARG A 44 12.19 2.15 7.52
N VAL A 45 12.99 1.72 6.53
CA VAL A 45 14.09 2.54 6.01
C VAL A 45 13.63 3.70 5.12
N LEU A 46 12.38 3.69 4.64
CA LEU A 46 11.82 4.82 3.89
C LEU A 46 11.49 6.00 4.81
N SER A 47 11.74 7.24 4.37
CA SER A 47 11.32 8.46 5.04
C SER A 47 9.78 8.50 5.23
N PRO A 48 9.20 9.36 6.09
CA PRO A 48 7.76 9.37 6.35
C PRO A 48 6.87 9.56 5.10
N THR A 49 7.42 10.15 4.03
CA THR A 49 6.77 10.37 2.73
C THR A 49 7.45 9.61 1.59
N GLY A 50 8.35 8.69 1.94
CA GLY A 50 9.17 7.92 1.01
C GLY A 50 8.35 6.98 0.12
N THR A 51 8.97 6.58 -0.98
CA THR A 51 8.32 5.79 -2.04
C THR A 51 9.03 4.46 -2.26
N TYR A 52 8.25 3.39 -2.20
CA TYR A 52 8.67 2.07 -2.67
C TYR A 52 8.21 1.86 -4.11
N ILE A 53 9.13 1.50 -5.01
CA ILE A 53 8.85 1.17 -6.40
C ILE A 53 9.11 -0.32 -6.61
N CYS A 54 8.07 -1.10 -6.91
CA CYS A 54 8.18 -2.54 -7.16
C CYS A 54 7.93 -2.82 -8.64
N ILE A 55 8.96 -3.27 -9.35
CA ILE A 55 8.89 -3.78 -10.71
C ILE A 55 8.80 -5.30 -10.66
N THR A 56 7.68 -5.86 -11.12
CA THR A 56 7.35 -7.26 -10.94
C THR A 56 6.74 -7.88 -12.20
N HIS A 57 6.93 -9.19 -12.37
CA HIS A 57 6.20 -9.99 -13.36
C HIS A 57 4.89 -10.59 -12.80
N GLY A 58 4.61 -10.38 -11.51
CA GLY A 58 3.42 -10.87 -10.83
C GLY A 58 2.15 -10.15 -11.27
N LYS A 59 1.06 -10.91 -11.45
CA LYS A 59 -0.26 -10.35 -11.75
C LYS A 59 -0.74 -9.53 -10.56
N GLU A 60 -1.58 -8.53 -10.81
CA GLU A 60 -2.13 -7.66 -9.80
C GLU A 60 -2.86 -8.43 -8.69
N LYS A 61 -3.67 -9.43 -9.05
CA LYS A 61 -4.33 -10.32 -8.08
C LYS A 61 -3.33 -11.01 -7.13
N GLN A 62 -2.12 -11.31 -7.60
CA GLN A 62 -1.08 -12.01 -6.84
C GLN A 62 -0.23 -11.05 -5.99
N ARG A 63 -0.06 -9.79 -6.42
CA ARG A 63 0.80 -8.80 -5.76
C ARG A 63 0.03 -7.93 -4.77
N LYS A 64 -1.25 -7.64 -5.05
CA LYS A 64 -2.13 -6.86 -4.16
C LYS A 64 -2.13 -7.40 -2.73
N LYS A 65 -2.20 -8.72 -2.52
CA LYS A 65 -2.21 -9.31 -1.16
C LYS A 65 -1.00 -8.94 -0.28
N TYR A 66 0.13 -8.57 -0.87
CA TYR A 66 1.32 -8.11 -0.13
C TYR A 66 1.36 -6.57 -0.02
N LEU A 67 0.90 -5.87 -1.06
CA LEU A 67 0.98 -4.41 -1.18
C LEU A 67 -0.27 -3.65 -0.67
N LYS A 68 -1.27 -4.36 -0.12
CA LYS A 68 -2.56 -3.80 0.32
C LYS A 68 -2.69 -3.50 1.81
N ASN A 69 -1.67 -3.79 2.62
CA ASN A 69 -1.86 -3.77 4.07
C ASN A 69 -1.88 -2.33 4.64
N VAL A 70 -3.01 -1.64 4.51
CA VAL A 70 -3.24 -0.26 5.00
C VAL A 70 -2.92 -0.15 6.49
N LYS A 71 -3.33 -1.14 7.29
CA LYS A 71 -3.04 -1.20 8.73
C LYS A 71 -1.55 -1.29 9.06
N ARG A 72 -0.70 -1.70 8.11
CA ARG A 72 0.74 -1.88 8.34
C ARG A 72 1.61 -0.83 7.65
N PHE A 73 1.35 -0.53 6.38
CA PHE A 73 2.28 0.26 5.56
C PHE A 73 1.72 1.62 5.13
N ASN A 74 0.40 1.82 5.24
CA ASN A 74 -0.28 3.06 4.85
C ASN A 74 0.21 3.66 3.51
N TRP A 75 0.30 2.81 2.48
CA TRP A 75 0.79 3.20 1.15
C TRP A 75 -0.35 3.57 0.23
N MET A 76 -0.24 4.72 -0.42
CA MET A 76 -0.98 5.01 -1.64
C MET A 76 -0.31 4.25 -2.80
N ARG A 77 -1.04 3.33 -3.41
CA ARG A 77 -0.53 2.43 -4.46
C ARG A 77 -1.05 2.83 -5.83
N MET A 78 -0.15 3.07 -6.77
CA MET A 78 -0.45 3.24 -8.20
C MET A 78 0.18 2.09 -8.99
N LYS A 79 -0.47 1.65 -10.06
CA LYS A 79 -0.01 0.57 -10.93
C LYS A 79 0.17 1.10 -12.35
N PHE A 80 1.30 0.77 -12.96
CA PHE A 80 1.63 1.11 -14.33
C PHE A 80 2.10 -0.14 -15.09
N PRO A 81 1.55 -0.43 -16.28
CA PRO A 81 2.10 -1.46 -17.16
C PRO A 81 3.40 -0.96 -17.80
N LEU A 82 4.45 -1.77 -17.75
CA LEU A 82 5.75 -1.48 -18.37
C LEU A 82 6.01 -2.45 -19.51
N GLN A 83 6.06 -1.97 -20.75
CA GLN A 83 6.34 -2.83 -21.89
C GLN A 83 7.72 -3.48 -21.74
N LYS A 84 7.80 -4.79 -21.98
CA LYS A 84 9.07 -5.51 -21.92
C LYS A 84 10.00 -5.02 -23.02
N PRO A 85 11.29 -4.79 -22.71
CA PRO A 85 12.26 -4.41 -23.74
C PRO A 85 12.41 -5.54 -24.76
N GLN A 86 12.33 -5.20 -26.04
CA GLN A 86 12.62 -6.13 -27.14
C GLN A 86 14.08 -5.94 -27.55
N VAL A 87 14.89 -7.00 -27.41
CA VAL A 87 16.31 -6.98 -27.82
C VAL A 87 16.41 -7.51 -29.24
N GLY A 88 17.05 -6.75 -30.15
CA GLY A 88 17.36 -7.19 -31.51
C GLY A 88 16.18 -7.20 -32.49
N GLN A 89 15.03 -6.63 -32.12
CA GLN A 89 13.87 -6.46 -33.01
C GLN A 89 13.43 -4.99 -33.02
N THR A 90 12.84 -4.53 -34.12
CA THR A 90 12.16 -3.22 -34.18
C THR A 90 11.10 -3.18 -33.08
N GLN A 91 11.17 -2.17 -32.20
CA GLN A 91 10.23 -2.07 -31.09
C GLN A 91 8.80 -1.95 -31.64
N LYS A 92 7.96 -2.94 -31.35
CA LYS A 92 6.52 -2.84 -31.59
C LYS A 92 5.87 -2.23 -30.36
N GLU A 93 5.28 -1.05 -30.50
CA GLU A 93 4.47 -0.47 -29.44
C GLU A 93 3.21 -1.32 -29.20
N HIS A 94 3.05 -1.80 -27.97
CA HIS A 94 1.85 -2.51 -27.55
C HIS A 94 0.89 -1.52 -26.92
N LYS A 95 -0.38 -1.54 -27.35
CA LYS A 95 -1.43 -0.83 -26.64
C LYS A 95 -1.53 -1.37 -25.21
N ILE A 96 -1.72 -0.47 -24.25
CA ILE A 96 -1.94 -0.85 -22.85
C ILE A 96 -3.19 -1.74 -22.77
N PRO A 97 -3.06 -2.99 -22.31
CA PRO A 97 -4.19 -3.90 -22.23
C PRO A 97 -5.10 -3.52 -21.06
N LYS A 98 -6.40 -3.84 -21.18
CA LYS A 98 -7.36 -3.68 -20.07
C LYS A 98 -7.08 -4.64 -18.90
N GLU A 99 -6.52 -5.80 -19.20
CA GLU A 99 -6.14 -6.83 -18.23
C GLU A 99 -4.63 -7.08 -18.25
N ASP A 100 -4.13 -7.80 -17.24
CA ASP A 100 -2.70 -8.10 -17.10
C ASP A 100 -2.17 -9.00 -18.24
N ASP A 101 -1.43 -8.38 -19.16
CA ASP A 101 -0.64 -9.08 -20.18
C ASP A 101 0.80 -9.32 -19.70
N LYS A 102 0.99 -10.44 -18.99
CA LYS A 102 2.33 -10.89 -18.58
C LYS A 102 3.26 -11.21 -19.74
N LYS A 103 2.76 -11.42 -20.96
CA LYS A 103 3.62 -11.76 -22.10
C LYS A 103 4.42 -10.54 -22.52
N ASN A 104 3.74 -9.41 -22.70
CA ASN A 104 4.32 -8.20 -23.26
C ASN A 104 4.67 -7.13 -22.22
N PHE A 105 4.17 -7.24 -20.98
CA PHE A 105 4.38 -6.25 -19.93
C PHE A 105 4.95 -6.85 -18.64
N HIS A 106 5.79 -6.07 -17.97
CA HIS A 106 5.98 -6.09 -16.52
C HIS A 106 4.99 -5.11 -15.87
N PHE A 107 4.89 -5.13 -14.55
CA PHE A 107 4.08 -4.18 -13.80
C PHE A 107 4.95 -3.40 -12.83
N LEU A 108 4.75 -2.09 -12.79
CA LEU A 108 5.37 -1.19 -11.83
C LEU A 108 4.32 -0.73 -10.83
N TYR A 109 4.59 -0.97 -9.55
CA TYR A 109 3.81 -0.45 -8.45
C TYR A 109 4.58 0.68 -7.79
N VAL A 110 3.97 1.86 -7.72
CA VAL A 110 4.45 2.98 -6.90
C VAL A 110 3.65 2.97 -5.61
N CYS A 111 4.32 2.70 -4.50
CA CYS A 111 3.75 2.65 -3.16
C CYS A 111 4.32 3.82 -2.34
N LYS A 112 3.57 4.91 -2.25
CA LYS A 112 4.00 6.12 -1.53
C LYS A 112 3.43 6.13 -0.12
N LYS A 113 4.29 6.24 0.90
CA LYS A 113 3.86 6.44 2.28
C LYS A 113 3.02 7.71 2.41
N GLN A 114 1.94 7.59 3.17
CA GLN A 114 1.11 8.71 3.52
C GLN A 114 1.18 8.96 5.03
N VAL A 115 1.09 10.24 5.39
CA VAL A 115 0.98 10.68 6.77
C VAL A 115 -0.43 10.39 7.31
N GLN A 116 -1.44 10.61 6.47
CA GLN A 116 -2.83 10.29 6.80
C GLN A 116 -3.17 8.87 6.33
N PRO A 117 -4.03 8.14 7.06
CA PRO A 117 -4.53 6.85 6.62
C PRO A 117 -5.14 6.92 5.21
N VAL A 118 -4.70 6.04 4.31
CA VAL A 118 -5.28 5.89 2.97
C VAL A 118 -6.26 4.74 2.98
N ILE A 119 -7.50 5.04 2.60
CA ILE A 119 -8.48 4.01 2.33
C ILE A 119 -8.22 3.51 0.91
N ASP A 120 -7.78 2.26 0.77
CA ASP A 120 -7.74 1.61 -0.55
C ASP A 120 -9.18 1.32 -0.97
N SER A 121 -9.73 2.10 -1.90
CA SER A 121 -11.10 1.92 -2.38
C SER A 121 -11.35 0.56 -3.04
N SER A 122 -10.28 -0.17 -3.40
CA SER A 122 -10.36 -1.55 -3.89
C SER A 122 -10.30 -2.62 -2.79
N ASP A 123 -10.29 -2.20 -1.52
CA ASP A 123 -10.26 -3.05 -0.34
C ASP A 123 -11.54 -2.82 0.48
N GLU A 124 -12.52 -3.70 0.26
CA GLU A 124 -13.86 -3.61 0.87
C GLU A 124 -13.80 -3.64 2.40
N GLU A 125 -12.87 -4.40 2.99
CA GLU A 125 -12.68 -4.47 4.44
C GLU A 125 -12.14 -3.15 4.99
N ALA A 126 -11.18 -2.53 4.29
CA ALA A 126 -10.64 -1.23 4.69
C ALA A 126 -11.72 -0.13 4.60
N VAL A 127 -12.54 -0.15 3.55
CA VAL A 127 -13.66 0.78 3.38
C VAL A 127 -14.70 0.59 4.49
N ALA A 128 -15.11 -0.65 4.77
CA ALA A 128 -16.10 -0.94 5.81
C ALA A 128 -15.63 -0.54 7.20
N HIS A 129 -14.36 -0.81 7.53
CA HIS A 129 -13.78 -0.43 8.82
C HIS A 129 -13.75 1.09 9.02
N GLU A 130 -13.43 1.85 7.97
CA GLU A 130 -13.44 3.30 8.05
C GLU A 130 -14.86 3.86 8.18
N GLN A 131 -15.82 3.33 7.43
CA GLN A 131 -17.23 3.72 7.57
C GLN A 131 -17.73 3.48 9.00
N ALA A 132 -17.35 2.35 9.61
CA ALA A 132 -17.67 2.06 11.00
C ALA A 132 -17.02 3.04 11.99
N ARG A 133 -15.77 3.47 11.74
CA ARG A 133 -15.09 4.50 12.54
C ARG A 133 -15.82 5.84 12.47
N ILE A 134 -16.18 6.29 11.26
CA ILE A 134 -16.90 7.55 11.03
C ILE A 134 -18.26 7.53 11.72
N GLU A 135 -19.00 6.42 11.63
CA GLU A 135 -20.31 6.27 12.28
C GLU A 135 -20.19 6.29 13.81
N MET A 136 -19.15 5.64 14.37
CA MET A 136 -18.88 5.69 15.82
C MET A 136 -18.53 7.10 16.30
N GLU A 137 -17.74 7.86 15.54
CA GLU A 137 -17.39 9.24 15.86
C GLU A 137 -18.61 10.16 15.79
N ARG A 138 -19.47 9.98 14.79
CA ARG A 138 -20.73 10.71 14.65
C ARG A 138 -21.65 10.47 15.85
N LYS A 139 -21.84 9.21 16.26
CA LYS A 139 -22.65 8.87 17.44
C LYS A 139 -22.11 9.51 18.72
N LYS A 140 -20.79 9.48 18.93
CA LYS A 140 -20.16 10.13 20.08
C LYS A 140 -20.39 11.65 20.09
N ALA A 141 -20.35 12.31 18.93
CA ALA A 141 -20.62 13.73 18.82
C ALA A 141 -22.10 14.06 19.10
N GLU A 142 -23.03 13.26 18.58
CA GLU A 142 -24.46 13.41 18.85
C GLU A 142 -24.79 13.20 20.34
N ASP A 143 -24.16 12.22 21.00
CA ASP A 143 -24.34 11.98 22.44
C ASP A 143 -23.75 13.12 23.29
N GLN A 144 -22.60 13.68 22.92
CA GLN A 144 -22.01 14.85 23.60
C GLN A 144 -22.89 16.09 23.50
N THR A 145 -23.56 16.29 22.36
CA THR A 145 -24.43 17.46 22.14
C THR A 145 -25.71 17.37 23.00
N LYS A 146 -26.26 16.15 23.17
CA LYS A 146 -27.42 15.93 24.04
C LYS A 146 -27.14 16.14 25.53
N ILE A 147 -25.90 15.85 25.97
CA ILE A 147 -25.49 16.05 27.36
C ILE A 147 -25.33 17.55 27.67
N SER A 148 -24.76 18.33 26.74
CA SER A 148 -24.60 19.79 26.94
C SER A 148 -25.93 20.54 26.97
N ASP A 149 -26.93 20.09 26.22
CA ASP A 149 -28.25 20.75 26.18
C ASP A 149 -29.07 20.48 27.47
N SER A 150 -28.82 19.36 28.16
CA SER A 150 -29.50 19.03 29.42
C SER A 150 -28.97 19.77 30.65
N ASP A 151 -27.73 20.26 30.62
CA ASP A 151 -27.14 21.00 31.76
C ASP A 151 -27.53 22.49 31.79
N THR A 152 -28.07 23.03 30.69
CA THR A 152 -28.52 24.43 30.61
C THR A 152 -29.90 24.72 31.23
N ASP A 153 -30.70 23.70 31.56
CA ASP A 153 -32.07 23.89 32.09
C ASP A 153 -32.17 23.73 33.63
N ALA A 154 -31.08 23.36 34.31
CA ALA A 154 -31.06 23.18 35.76
C ALA A 154 -30.66 24.46 36.56
N GLY A 155 -30.30 25.55 35.90
CA GLY A 155 -29.72 26.75 36.51
C GLY A 155 -30.68 27.91 36.78
N ASN A 156 -31.99 27.77 36.52
CA ASN A 156 -32.95 28.87 36.68
C ASN A 156 -34.15 28.44 37.55
N LYS A 157 -33.90 28.21 38.84
CA LYS A 157 -34.91 28.21 39.91
C LYS A 157 -34.38 28.91 41.14
#